data_AF-A0A022PL44-F1
#
_entry.id   AF-A0A022PL44-F1
#
_cell.length_a   1.000
_cell.length_b   1.000
_cell.length_c   1.000
_cell.angle_alpha   90.00
_cell.angle_beta   90.00
_cell.angle_gamma   90.00
#
_symmetry.space_group_name_H-M   'P 1'
#
loop_
_entity.id
_entity.type
_entity.pdbx_description
1 polymer ?
#
loop_
_entity_poly.entity_id
_entity_poly.type
_entity_poly.pdbx_seq_one_letter_code
_entity_poly.pdbx_strand_id
1 'polypeptide(L)'
;MAFSSRQSLHYLELKIKELHEISSKLNFRYLSDARSGSRFLFEINELIRSVNHEIGTNCLSVDGGIAILQDEIDNLKRQEFDLLMNDSQIYMIVQKEKKEEEDEKTNLTLKRIGFVSGGSQIFAGLGVCVASLGAACAGFGVPLLIQGGNNVYENGYYLLLRKEVSGPVRDVYRDAAKTLGYSETDGDRVYGYVDLALSGYGMARSVVRPGTFRLFRYIKTDYIRGWQVMGRIPLIAELIGDMVTGLSIYSISEGEKHE
;
A
#
# COMPACT_ATOMS: atom_id res chain seq x y z
N MET A 1 4.92 -38.99 -10.73
CA MET A 1 3.97 -37.96 -11.20
C MET A 1 2.72 -37.82 -10.32
N ALA A 2 2.22 -38.85 -9.62
CA ALA A 2 1.02 -38.74 -8.77
C ALA A 2 1.14 -37.84 -7.52
N PHE A 3 2.35 -37.57 -7.03
CA PHE A 3 2.57 -36.74 -5.83
C PHE A 3 2.34 -35.23 -6.10
N SER A 4 2.62 -34.77 -7.33
CA SER A 4 2.50 -33.36 -7.73
C SER A 4 1.04 -32.93 -7.93
N SER A 5 0.16 -33.81 -8.42
CA SER A 5 -1.25 -33.46 -8.65
C SER A 5 -2.06 -33.39 -7.36
N ARG A 6 -1.69 -34.17 -6.34
CA ARG A 6 -2.36 -34.16 -5.03
C ARG A 6 -2.07 -32.87 -4.26
N GLN A 7 -0.85 -32.36 -4.40
CA GLN A 7 -0.42 -31.11 -3.80
C GLN A 7 -1.05 -29.88 -4.47
N SER A 8 -1.19 -29.88 -5.79
CA SER A 8 -1.88 -28.80 -6.52
C SER A 8 -3.39 -28.78 -6.24
N LEU A 9 -4.03 -29.95 -6.16
CA LEU A 9 -5.44 -30.05 -5.73
C LEU A 9 -5.65 -29.53 -4.30
N HIS A 10 -4.73 -29.84 -3.38
CA HIS A 10 -4.81 -29.31 -2.02
C HIS A 10 -4.65 -27.78 -1.99
N TYR A 11 -3.76 -27.23 -2.82
CA TYR A 11 -3.58 -25.78 -2.91
C TYR A 11 -4.80 -25.07 -3.51
N LEU A 12 -5.46 -25.70 -4.49
CA LEU A 12 -6.72 -25.22 -5.06
C LEU A 12 -7.81 -25.09 -3.97
N GLU A 13 -7.98 -26.11 -3.12
CA GLU A 13 -8.93 -26.08 -2.00
C GLU A 13 -8.64 -24.94 -1.01
N LEU A 14 -7.36 -24.68 -0.72
CA LEU A 14 -6.96 -23.55 0.13
C LEU A 14 -7.37 -22.21 -0.50
N LYS A 15 -7.23 -22.06 -1.82
CA LYS A 15 -7.62 -20.84 -2.55
C LYS A 15 -9.14 -20.66 -2.57
N ILE A 16 -9.90 -21.72 -2.77
CA ILE A 16 -11.37 -21.70 -2.68
C ILE A 16 -11.81 -21.23 -1.29
N LYS A 17 -11.18 -21.75 -0.23
CA LYS A 17 -11.48 -21.35 1.15
C LYS A 17 -11.14 -19.88 1.41
N GLU A 18 -9.98 -19.42 0.95
CA GLU A 18 -9.57 -18.01 1.08
C GLU A 18 -10.57 -17.08 0.35
N LEU A 19 -11.00 -17.46 -0.86
CA LEU A 19 -11.99 -16.70 -1.63
C LEU A 19 -13.34 -16.61 -0.91
N HIS A 20 -13.82 -17.70 -0.31
CA HIS A 20 -15.03 -17.68 0.50
C HIS A 20 -14.92 -16.81 1.75
N GLU A 21 -13.77 -16.83 2.42
CA GLU A 21 -13.56 -16.04 3.64
C GLU A 21 -13.61 -14.54 3.32
N ILE A 22 -12.89 -14.09 2.28
CA ILE A 22 -12.88 -12.69 1.90
C ILE A 22 -14.24 -12.23 1.33
N SER A 23 -14.91 -13.05 0.52
CA SER A 23 -16.22 -12.71 -0.03
C SER A 23 -17.28 -12.60 1.06
N SER A 24 -17.29 -13.52 2.04
CA SER A 24 -18.24 -13.49 3.15
C SER A 24 -18.02 -12.27 4.04
N LYS A 25 -16.75 -11.93 4.31
CA LYS A 25 -16.37 -10.73 5.07
C LYS A 25 -16.81 -9.45 4.36
N LEU A 26 -16.56 -9.33 3.06
CA LEU A 26 -16.98 -8.19 2.24
C LEU A 26 -18.51 -8.06 2.19
N ASN A 27 -19.20 -9.17 1.94
CA ASN A 27 -20.64 -9.23 1.90
C ASN A 27 -21.26 -8.74 3.22
N PHE A 28 -20.81 -9.30 4.35
CA PHE A 28 -21.31 -8.94 5.67
C PHE A 28 -21.05 -7.47 6.02
N ARG A 29 -19.89 -6.93 5.62
CA ARG A 29 -19.49 -5.58 5.99
C ARG A 29 -20.08 -4.48 5.11
N TYR A 30 -20.17 -4.70 3.80
CA TYR A 30 -20.47 -3.63 2.84
C TYR A 30 -21.73 -3.85 2.00
N LEU A 31 -22.29 -5.07 1.97
CA LEU A 31 -23.49 -5.39 1.20
C LEU A 31 -24.66 -5.75 2.12
N SER A 32 -25.19 -4.74 2.82
CA SER A 32 -26.31 -4.89 3.76
C SER A 32 -27.66 -5.23 3.07
N ASP A 33 -27.78 -4.93 1.77
CA ASP A 33 -28.95 -5.30 0.97
C ASP A 33 -28.92 -6.80 0.63
N ALA A 34 -29.95 -7.53 1.07
CA ALA A 34 -30.04 -8.99 0.93
C ALA A 34 -29.98 -9.45 -0.53
N ARG A 35 -30.48 -8.64 -1.48
CA ARG A 35 -30.48 -8.97 -2.91
C ARG A 35 -29.10 -8.82 -3.52
N SER A 36 -28.42 -7.73 -3.22
CA SER A 36 -27.07 -7.42 -3.70
C SER A 36 -26.05 -8.39 -3.11
N GLY A 37 -26.15 -8.68 -1.82
CA GLY A 37 -25.28 -9.65 -1.16
C GLY A 37 -25.47 -11.08 -1.66
N SER A 38 -26.73 -11.51 -1.85
CA SER A 38 -27.02 -12.82 -2.42
C SER A 38 -26.52 -12.96 -3.86
N ARG A 39 -26.63 -11.90 -4.68
CA ARG A 39 -26.10 -11.89 -6.05
C ARG A 39 -24.58 -11.99 -6.07
N PHE A 40 -23.90 -11.20 -5.25
CA PHE A 40 -22.44 -11.24 -5.13
C PHE A 40 -21.93 -12.62 -4.73
N LEU A 41 -22.50 -13.22 -3.68
CA LEU A 41 -22.11 -14.58 -3.26
C LEU A 41 -22.45 -15.63 -4.32
N PHE A 42 -23.52 -15.43 -5.09
CA PHE A 42 -23.85 -16.30 -6.21
C PHE A 42 -22.77 -16.23 -7.31
N GLU A 43 -22.31 -15.03 -7.68
CA GLU A 43 -21.25 -14.85 -8.68
C GLU A 43 -19.93 -15.51 -8.25
N ILE A 44 -19.54 -15.39 -6.97
CA ILE A 44 -18.35 -16.07 -6.43
C ILE A 44 -18.48 -17.60 -6.51
N ASN A 45 -19.65 -18.13 -6.15
CA ASN A 45 -19.90 -19.58 -6.25
C ASN A 45 -19.88 -20.07 -7.70
N GLU A 46 -20.41 -19.27 -8.63
CA GLU A 46 -20.39 -19.59 -10.06
C GLU A 46 -18.96 -19.61 -10.62
N LEU A 47 -18.09 -18.67 -10.22
CA LEU A 47 -16.68 -18.68 -10.60
C LEU A 47 -15.98 -19.98 -10.12
N ILE A 48 -16.15 -20.34 -8.85
CA ILE A 48 -15.57 -21.57 -8.27
C ILE A 48 -16.08 -22.80 -9.01
N ARG A 49 -17.39 -22.84 -9.33
CA ARG A 49 -18.02 -23.93 -10.08
C ARG A 49 -17.46 -24.04 -11.50
N SER A 50 -17.26 -22.91 -12.19
CA SER A 50 -16.66 -22.88 -13.53
C SER A 50 -15.24 -23.41 -13.51
N VAL A 51 -14.40 -22.92 -12.59
CA VAL A 51 -13.00 -23.35 -12.46
C VAL A 51 -12.92 -24.86 -12.18
N ASN A 52 -13.71 -25.38 -11.23
CA ASN A 52 -13.72 -26.80 -10.93
C ASN A 52 -14.22 -27.66 -12.10
N HIS A 53 -15.21 -27.17 -12.86
CA HIS A 53 -15.71 -27.86 -14.05
C HIS A 53 -14.67 -27.92 -15.16
N GLU A 54 -13.97 -26.82 -15.44
CA GLU A 54 -12.93 -26.77 -16.46
C GLU A 54 -11.70 -27.61 -16.10
N ILE A 55 -11.34 -27.69 -14.81
CA ILE A 55 -10.32 -28.62 -14.33
C ILE A 55 -10.78 -30.08 -14.51
N GLY A 56 -12.01 -30.39 -14.09
CA GLY A 56 -12.55 -31.75 -14.17
C GLY A 56 -12.73 -32.26 -15.61
N THR A 57 -12.90 -31.35 -16.56
CA THR A 57 -13.00 -31.65 -18.01
C THR A 57 -11.66 -31.58 -18.74
N ASN A 58 -10.55 -31.32 -18.03
CA ASN A 58 -9.20 -31.11 -18.59
C ASN A 58 -9.09 -29.94 -19.58
N CYS A 59 -10.05 -29.01 -19.58
CA CYS A 59 -9.97 -27.76 -20.33
C CYS A 59 -9.03 -26.75 -19.67
N LEU A 60 -8.84 -26.85 -18.34
CA LEU A 60 -7.99 -26.00 -17.53
C LEU A 60 -7.05 -26.84 -16.67
N SER A 61 -5.80 -26.42 -16.52
CA SER A 61 -4.88 -27.05 -15.58
C SER A 61 -5.22 -26.63 -14.14
N VAL A 62 -4.86 -27.46 -13.16
CA VAL A 62 -5.05 -27.10 -11.74
C VAL A 62 -4.34 -25.79 -11.41
N ASP A 63 -3.13 -25.57 -11.95
CA ASP A 63 -2.38 -24.33 -11.78
C ASP A 63 -3.06 -23.12 -12.45
N GLY A 64 -3.71 -23.33 -13.60
CA GLY A 64 -4.53 -22.31 -14.25
C GLY A 64 -5.75 -21.91 -13.42
N GLY A 65 -6.43 -22.88 -12.82
CA GLY A 65 -7.54 -22.60 -11.90
C GLY A 65 -7.10 -21.88 -10.63
N ILE A 66 -5.96 -22.27 -10.07
CA ILE A 66 -5.33 -21.56 -8.96
C ILE A 66 -5.06 -20.09 -9.33
N ALA A 67 -4.53 -19.83 -10.53
CA ALA A 67 -4.24 -18.47 -10.99
C ALA A 67 -5.51 -17.62 -11.14
N ILE A 68 -6.61 -18.18 -11.64
CA ILE A 68 -7.90 -17.50 -11.76
C ILE A 68 -8.45 -17.13 -10.37
N LEU A 69 -8.49 -18.09 -9.44
CA LEU A 69 -8.98 -17.83 -8.08
C LEU A 69 -8.10 -16.83 -7.34
N GLN A 70 -6.78 -16.88 -7.56
CA GLN A 70 -5.84 -15.93 -6.98
C GLN A 70 -6.09 -14.50 -7.51
N ASP A 71 -6.34 -14.34 -8.81
CA ASP A 71 -6.66 -13.02 -9.38
C ASP A 71 -7.95 -12.45 -8.76
N GLU A 72 -8.98 -13.27 -8.57
CA GLU A 72 -10.22 -12.83 -7.93
C GLU A 72 -10.02 -12.45 -6.46
N ILE A 73 -9.26 -13.25 -5.69
CA ILE A 73 -8.87 -12.89 -4.32
C ILE A 73 -8.16 -11.54 -4.30
N ASP A 74 -7.24 -11.30 -5.23
CA ASP A 74 -6.50 -10.04 -5.30
C ASP A 74 -7.39 -8.87 -5.76
N ASN A 75 -8.39 -9.11 -6.60
CA ASN A 75 -9.40 -8.12 -6.97
C ASN A 75 -10.30 -7.75 -5.77
N LEU A 76 -10.75 -8.73 -4.98
CA LEU A 76 -11.55 -8.49 -3.78
C LEU A 76 -10.77 -7.80 -2.66
N LYS A 77 -9.49 -8.15 -2.46
CA LYS A 77 -8.60 -7.41 -1.53
C LYS A 77 -8.43 -5.95 -1.95
N ARG A 78 -8.37 -5.70 -3.27
CA ARG A 78 -8.34 -4.34 -3.83
C ARG A 78 -9.62 -3.57 -3.50
N GLN A 79 -10.78 -4.17 -3.77
CA GLN A 79 -12.07 -3.55 -3.47
C GLN A 79 -12.30 -3.34 -1.96
N GLU A 80 -11.89 -4.28 -1.10
CA GLU A 80 -11.98 -4.10 0.36
C GLU A 80 -11.23 -2.85 0.80
N PHE A 81 -10.03 -2.65 0.28
CA PHE A 81 -9.23 -1.48 0.58
C PHE A 81 -9.83 -0.21 0.00
N ASP A 82 -10.35 -0.23 -1.22
CA ASP A 82 -11.03 0.92 -1.82
C ASP A 82 -12.25 1.34 -0.99
N LEU A 83 -13.03 0.38 -0.48
CA LEU A 83 -14.18 0.64 0.40
C LEU A 83 -13.74 1.17 1.78
N LEU A 84 -12.70 0.57 2.39
CA LEU A 84 -12.08 1.09 3.62
C LEU A 84 -11.56 2.52 3.45
N MET A 85 -11.02 2.83 2.27
CA MET A 85 -10.50 4.14 1.95
C MET A 85 -11.60 5.13 1.59
N ASN A 86 -12.64 4.71 0.88
CA ASN A 86 -13.79 5.56 0.55
C ASN A 86 -14.53 6.03 1.81
N ASP A 87 -14.74 5.13 2.77
CA ASP A 87 -15.35 5.49 4.06
C ASP A 87 -14.44 6.38 4.93
N SER A 88 -13.12 6.33 4.74
CA SER A 88 -12.15 7.09 5.55
C SER A 88 -11.65 8.39 4.91
N GLN A 89 -11.79 8.58 3.59
CA GLN A 89 -11.21 9.71 2.84
C GLN A 89 -11.78 11.08 3.25
N ILE A 90 -13.11 11.19 3.42
CA ILE A 90 -13.73 12.43 3.89
C ILE A 90 -13.55 12.58 5.40
N TYR A 91 -13.62 11.48 6.14
CA TYR A 91 -13.54 11.47 7.60
C TYR A 91 -12.16 11.88 8.14
N MET A 92 -11.05 11.49 7.50
CA MET A 92 -9.70 11.79 8.02
C MET A 92 -9.29 13.26 7.85
N ILE A 93 -9.72 13.92 6.76
CA ILE A 93 -9.47 15.36 6.54
C ILE A 93 -10.30 16.20 7.51
N VAL A 94 -11.58 15.84 7.68
CA VAL A 94 -12.53 16.58 8.53
C VAL A 94 -12.27 16.37 10.02
N GLN A 95 -11.82 15.18 10.45
CA GLN A 95 -11.52 14.91 11.86
C GLN A 95 -10.20 15.51 12.33
N LYS A 96 -9.23 15.76 11.42
CA LYS A 96 -8.00 16.47 11.81
C LYS A 96 -8.28 17.91 12.26
N GLU A 97 -9.32 18.54 11.71
CA GLU A 97 -9.83 19.85 12.15
C GLU A 97 -10.72 19.76 13.40
N LYS A 98 -11.34 18.61 13.66
CA LYS A 98 -12.26 18.38 14.79
C LYS A 98 -11.69 17.33 15.74
N LYS A 99 -10.75 17.72 16.57
CA LYS A 99 -10.22 16.83 17.62
C LYS A 99 -11.30 16.43 18.63
N GLU A 100 -11.09 15.24 19.19
CA GLU A 100 -11.71 14.64 20.39
C GLU A 100 -13.09 13.99 20.17
N GLU A 101 -13.12 12.68 19.84
CA GLU A 101 -13.98 11.67 20.49
C GLU A 101 -13.93 10.23 19.88
N GLU A 102 -13.32 9.98 18.71
CA GLU A 102 -13.13 8.62 18.14
C GLU A 102 -11.67 8.30 17.72
N ASP A 103 -10.70 8.61 18.59
CA ASP A 103 -9.26 8.62 18.26
C ASP A 103 -8.64 7.26 17.88
N GLU A 104 -9.09 6.15 18.45
CA GLU A 104 -8.32 4.89 18.35
C GLU A 104 -8.43 4.19 16.98
N LYS A 105 -9.64 4.13 16.40
CA LYS A 105 -9.88 3.44 15.11
C LYS A 105 -9.32 4.24 13.93
N THR A 106 -9.46 5.56 13.97
CA THR A 106 -8.95 6.47 12.95
C THR A 106 -7.41 6.46 12.96
N ASN A 107 -6.81 6.53 14.15
CA ASN A 107 -5.35 6.41 14.28
C ASN A 107 -4.86 5.03 13.81
N LEU A 108 -5.51 3.93 14.20
CA LEU A 108 -5.15 2.60 13.71
C LEU A 108 -5.17 2.49 12.18
N THR A 109 -6.16 3.07 11.52
CA THR A 109 -6.27 3.04 10.05
C THR A 109 -5.13 3.83 9.41
N LEU A 110 -4.87 5.04 9.89
CA LEU A 110 -3.74 5.86 9.45
C LEU A 110 -2.38 5.14 9.63
N LYS A 111 -2.21 4.40 10.72
CA LYS A 111 -0.98 3.63 10.98
C LYS A 111 -0.84 2.44 10.03
N ARG A 112 -1.93 1.79 9.62
CA ARG A 112 -1.87 0.76 8.56
C ARG A 112 -1.44 1.36 7.23
N ILE A 113 -1.96 2.53 6.90
CA ILE A 113 -1.63 3.26 5.67
C ILE A 113 -0.15 3.63 5.65
N GLY A 114 0.33 4.27 6.71
CA GLY A 114 1.74 4.67 6.84
C GLY A 114 2.71 3.48 6.82
N PHE A 115 2.31 2.33 7.35
CA PHE A 115 3.11 1.10 7.27
C PHE A 115 3.24 0.58 5.82
N VAL A 116 2.13 0.53 5.08
CA VAL A 116 2.11 0.08 3.67
C VAL A 116 2.85 1.07 2.77
N SER A 117 2.64 2.37 2.96
CA SER A 117 3.36 3.44 2.27
C SER A 117 4.87 3.33 2.52
N GLY A 118 5.31 3.21 3.78
CA GLY A 118 6.74 3.05 4.09
C GLY A 118 7.36 1.80 3.44
N GLY A 119 6.64 0.68 3.39
CA GLY A 119 7.08 -0.52 2.66
C GLY A 119 7.22 -0.26 1.15
N SER A 120 6.30 0.52 0.59
CA SER A 120 6.30 0.89 -0.83
C SER A 120 7.48 1.80 -1.19
N GLN A 121 7.81 2.76 -0.32
CA GLN A 121 9.00 3.61 -0.43
C GLN A 121 10.29 2.79 -0.40
N ILE A 122 10.37 1.75 0.46
CA ILE A 122 11.52 0.82 0.47
C ILE A 122 11.68 0.13 -0.89
N PHE A 123 10.61 -0.44 -1.45
CA PHE A 123 10.65 -1.07 -2.77
C PHE A 123 11.03 -0.08 -3.87
N ALA A 124 10.48 1.14 -3.83
CA ALA A 124 10.83 2.20 -4.75
C ALA A 124 12.32 2.56 -4.66
N GLY A 125 12.86 2.70 -3.45
CA GLY A 125 14.27 2.98 -3.17
C GLY A 125 15.22 1.91 -3.71
N LEU A 126 14.93 0.62 -3.45
CA LEU A 126 15.67 -0.50 -4.05
C LEU A 126 15.60 -0.44 -5.58
N GLY A 127 14.42 -0.19 -6.13
CA GLY A 127 14.21 -0.06 -7.56
C GLY A 127 14.98 1.10 -8.20
N VAL A 128 15.19 2.21 -7.48
CA VAL A 128 16.04 3.31 -7.93
C VAL A 128 17.51 2.88 -7.97
N CYS A 129 18.01 2.25 -6.90
CA CYS A 129 19.39 1.78 -6.84
C CYS A 129 19.71 0.77 -7.95
N VAL A 130 18.84 -0.22 -8.16
CA VAL A 130 19.04 -1.25 -9.19
C VAL A 130 18.93 -0.66 -10.60
N ALA A 131 17.87 0.09 -10.90
CA ALA A 131 17.63 0.59 -12.25
C ALA A 131 18.68 1.62 -12.71
N SER A 132 19.28 2.36 -11.76
CA SER A 132 20.34 3.34 -12.04
C SER A 132 21.75 2.75 -11.99
N LEU A 133 21.91 1.44 -11.75
CA LEU A 133 23.19 0.80 -11.49
C LEU A 133 23.99 1.51 -10.37
N GLY A 134 23.27 1.98 -9.34
CA GLY A 134 23.84 2.71 -8.21
C GLY A 134 23.95 4.23 -8.39
N ALA A 135 23.90 4.76 -9.61
CA ALA A 135 24.16 6.18 -9.88
C ALA A 135 23.18 7.14 -9.16
N ALA A 136 21.91 6.75 -9.02
CA ALA A 136 20.89 7.53 -8.31
C ALA A 136 20.64 6.99 -6.88
N CYS A 137 21.42 6.01 -6.42
CA CYS A 137 21.16 5.33 -5.16
C CYS A 137 21.38 6.26 -3.98
N ALA A 138 22.52 6.95 -3.89
CA ALA A 138 22.80 7.84 -2.75
C ALA A 138 21.83 9.04 -2.66
N GLY A 139 21.43 9.61 -3.80
CA GLY A 139 20.59 10.82 -3.82
C GLY A 139 19.08 10.57 -3.70
N PHE A 140 18.59 9.41 -4.13
CA PHE A 140 17.15 9.13 -4.14
C PHE A 140 16.82 7.74 -3.57
N GLY A 141 17.61 6.72 -3.91
CA GLY A 141 17.36 5.36 -3.45
C GLY A 141 17.49 5.19 -1.94
N VAL A 142 18.65 5.55 -1.37
CA VAL A 142 18.94 5.47 0.06
C VAL A 142 18.01 6.37 0.88
N PRO A 143 17.75 7.63 0.51
CA PRO A 143 16.75 8.43 1.21
C PRO A 143 15.36 7.80 1.24
N LEU A 144 14.89 7.23 0.13
CA LEU A 144 13.61 6.48 0.08
C LEU A 144 13.62 5.25 1.01
N LEU A 145 14.73 4.50 1.06
CA LEU A 145 14.88 3.37 1.97
C LEU A 145 14.81 3.81 3.45
N ILE A 146 15.49 4.92 3.77
CA ILE A 146 15.56 5.46 5.13
C ILE A 146 14.20 5.99 5.58
N GLN A 147 13.55 6.84 4.77
CA GLN A 147 12.22 7.37 5.08
C GLN A 147 11.18 6.25 5.16
N GLY A 148 11.18 5.35 4.17
CA GLY A 148 10.26 4.21 4.15
C GLY A 148 10.47 3.28 5.35
N GLY A 149 11.72 3.02 5.73
CA GLY A 149 12.07 2.27 6.93
C GLY A 149 11.61 2.94 8.22
N ASN A 150 11.75 4.27 8.32
CA ASN A 150 11.26 5.02 9.48
C ASN A 150 9.73 4.99 9.57
N ASN A 151 9.03 5.19 8.44
CA ASN A 151 7.58 5.09 8.36
C ASN A 151 7.11 3.67 8.74
N VAL A 152 7.75 2.60 8.25
CA VAL A 152 7.46 1.22 8.68
C VAL A 152 7.66 1.05 10.19
N TYR A 153 8.74 1.60 10.74
CA TYR A 153 9.05 1.49 12.17
C TYR A 153 7.99 2.20 13.03
N GLU A 154 7.75 3.48 12.82
CA GLU A 154 6.82 4.27 13.63
C GLU A 154 5.39 3.71 13.57
N ASN A 155 4.92 3.43 12.36
CA ASN A 155 3.58 2.93 12.14
C ASN A 155 3.45 1.48 12.63
N GLY A 156 4.42 0.61 12.34
CA GLY A 156 4.43 -0.79 12.76
C GLY A 156 4.49 -0.95 14.28
N TYR A 157 5.27 -0.10 14.96
CA TYR A 157 5.35 -0.10 16.42
C TYR A 157 3.98 0.20 17.04
N TYR A 158 3.24 1.17 16.50
CA TYR A 158 1.86 1.44 16.92
C TYR A 158 0.93 0.25 16.62
N LEU A 159 1.01 -0.36 15.43
CA LEU A 159 0.17 -1.49 15.07
C LEU A 159 0.32 -2.69 16.02
N LEU A 160 1.55 -2.93 16.48
CA LEU A 160 1.88 -4.05 17.37
C LEU A 160 1.62 -3.72 18.85
N LEU A 161 2.00 -2.54 19.30
CA LEU A 161 2.08 -2.20 20.73
C LEU A 161 1.07 -1.14 21.17
N ARG A 162 0.32 -0.54 20.23
CA ARG A 162 -0.65 0.54 20.49
C ARG A 162 -0.03 1.75 21.19
N LYS A 163 1.27 1.98 20.92
CA LYS A 163 2.05 3.09 21.48
C LYS A 163 2.64 3.89 20.34
N GLU A 164 2.50 5.21 20.45
CA GLU A 164 3.18 6.14 19.56
C GLU A 164 4.68 6.16 19.86
N VAL A 165 5.49 6.27 18.81
CA VAL A 165 6.95 6.37 18.91
C VAL A 165 7.45 7.30 17.81
N SER A 166 8.50 8.05 18.11
CA SER A 166 9.29 8.76 17.10
C SER A 166 10.37 7.84 16.57
N GLY A 167 10.52 7.78 15.25
CA GLY A 167 11.55 6.96 14.64
C GLY A 167 12.91 7.67 14.63
N PRO A 168 14.02 6.92 14.62
CA PRO A 168 15.37 7.50 14.68
C PRO A 168 15.66 8.51 13.57
N VAL A 169 15.06 8.33 12.39
CA VAL A 169 15.28 9.26 11.27
C VAL A 169 14.64 10.60 11.58
N ARG A 170 13.38 10.61 12.06
CA ARG A 170 12.70 11.85 12.47
C ARG A 170 13.48 12.57 13.56
N ASP A 171 13.99 11.84 14.53
CA ASP A 171 14.79 12.41 15.62
C ASP A 171 16.07 13.08 15.11
N VAL A 172 16.74 12.50 14.11
CA VAL A 172 17.89 13.14 13.45
C VAL A 172 17.51 14.49 12.82
N TYR A 173 16.34 14.60 12.17
CA TYR A 173 15.88 15.89 11.62
C TYR A 173 15.62 16.91 12.73
N ARG A 174 15.00 16.50 13.85
CA ARG A 174 14.75 17.35 15.01
C ARG A 174 16.05 17.84 15.66
N ASP A 175 17.01 16.94 15.84
CA ASP A 175 18.31 17.26 16.43
C ASP A 175 19.13 18.18 15.52
N ALA A 176 19.10 17.95 14.21
CA ALA A 176 19.73 18.82 13.23
C ALA A 176 19.09 20.23 13.25
N ALA A 177 17.77 20.32 13.28
CA ALA A 177 17.05 21.58 13.38
C ALA A 177 17.44 22.35 14.64
N LYS A 178 17.41 21.68 15.80
CA LYS A 178 17.86 22.24 17.09
C LYS A 178 19.29 22.77 17.06
N THR A 179 20.20 21.99 16.48
CA THR A 179 21.63 22.38 16.38
C THR A 179 21.82 23.63 15.52
N LEU A 180 20.94 23.86 14.56
CA LEU A 180 20.91 25.04 13.70
C LEU A 180 20.11 26.21 14.28
N GLY A 181 19.58 26.08 15.50
CA GLY A 181 18.79 27.12 16.18
C GLY A 181 17.30 27.13 15.83
N TYR A 182 16.79 26.09 15.17
CA TYR A 182 15.38 25.91 14.84
C TYR A 182 14.67 25.00 15.87
N SER A 183 13.34 24.95 15.80
CA SER A 183 12.53 24.09 16.68
C SER A 183 12.53 22.63 16.22
N GLU A 184 12.15 21.69 17.10
CA GLU A 184 11.89 20.30 16.67
C GLU A 184 10.78 20.23 15.63
N THR A 185 9.79 21.11 15.76
CA THR A 185 8.68 21.26 14.84
C THR A 185 9.13 21.63 13.43
N ASP A 186 10.16 22.47 13.31
CA ASP A 186 10.82 22.72 12.01
C ASP A 186 11.48 21.46 11.46
N GLY A 187 12.13 20.67 12.33
CA GLY A 187 12.66 19.36 11.96
C GLY A 187 11.60 18.42 11.41
N ASP A 188 10.42 18.34 12.05
CA ASP A 188 9.29 17.53 11.60
C ASP A 188 8.74 18.00 10.24
N ARG A 189 8.72 19.32 10.00
CA ARG A 189 8.35 19.88 8.69
C ARG A 189 9.34 19.46 7.61
N VAL A 190 10.64 19.60 7.87
CA VAL A 190 11.68 19.21 6.91
C VAL A 190 11.62 17.71 6.62
N TYR A 191 11.46 16.87 7.65
CA TYR A 191 11.24 15.44 7.49
C TYR A 191 10.07 15.16 6.53
N GLY A 192 8.91 15.80 6.78
CA GLY A 192 7.72 15.63 5.96
C GLY A 192 7.90 16.13 4.52
N TYR A 193 8.54 17.29 4.31
CA TYR A 193 8.83 17.78 2.96
C TYR A 193 9.74 16.85 2.18
N VAL A 194 10.77 16.31 2.82
CA VAL A 194 11.70 15.36 2.19
C VAL A 194 10.97 14.07 1.83
N ASP A 195 10.14 13.55 2.74
CA ASP A 195 9.30 12.37 2.49
C ASP A 195 8.39 12.56 1.26
N LEU A 196 7.62 13.67 1.23
CA LEU A 196 6.75 14.02 0.10
C LEU A 196 7.51 14.17 -1.21
N ALA A 197 8.67 14.82 -1.19
CA ALA A 197 9.49 15.02 -2.39
C ALA A 197 10.02 13.68 -2.93
N LEU A 198 10.44 12.77 -2.04
CA LEU A 198 10.93 11.45 -2.40
C LEU A 198 9.82 10.54 -2.91
N SER A 199 8.65 10.54 -2.25
CA SER A 199 7.45 9.84 -2.74
C SER A 199 7.05 10.33 -4.13
N GLY A 200 6.94 11.65 -4.30
CA GLY A 200 6.63 12.28 -5.59
C GLY A 200 7.63 11.90 -6.69
N TYR A 201 8.93 11.90 -6.38
CA TYR A 201 9.96 11.39 -7.29
C TYR A 201 9.75 9.90 -7.61
N GLY A 202 9.49 9.07 -6.60
CA GLY A 202 9.22 7.64 -6.74
C GLY A 202 8.05 7.35 -7.69
N MET A 203 6.97 8.12 -7.59
CA MET A 203 5.80 8.03 -8.47
C MET A 203 6.07 8.57 -9.88
N ALA A 204 6.79 9.68 -10.00
CA ALA A 204 7.02 10.38 -11.26
C ALA A 204 8.14 9.77 -12.11
N ARG A 205 9.10 9.04 -11.52
CA ARG A 205 10.26 8.52 -12.26
C ARG A 205 9.84 7.55 -13.37
N SER A 206 10.69 7.46 -14.40
CA SER A 206 10.56 6.41 -15.42
C SER A 206 11.10 5.09 -14.91
N VAL A 207 10.30 4.04 -15.07
CA VAL A 207 10.65 2.66 -14.71
C VAL A 207 10.46 1.76 -15.93
N VAL A 208 11.31 0.76 -16.08
CA VAL A 208 11.14 -0.23 -17.15
C VAL A 208 9.86 -0.99 -16.90
N ARG A 209 9.00 -1.08 -17.91
CA ARG A 209 7.76 -1.85 -17.86
C ARG A 209 8.09 -3.32 -17.55
N PRO A 210 7.45 -3.93 -16.54
CA PRO A 210 7.65 -5.34 -16.24
C PRO A 210 7.43 -6.22 -17.47
N GLY A 211 8.28 -7.24 -17.64
CA GLY A 211 8.20 -8.15 -18.79
C GLY A 211 8.77 -7.61 -20.11
N THR A 212 9.38 -6.42 -20.12
CA THR A 212 10.02 -5.89 -21.34
C THR A 212 11.36 -6.58 -21.60
N PHE A 213 11.49 -7.18 -22.79
CA PHE A 213 12.74 -7.79 -23.25
C PHE A 213 13.71 -6.72 -23.77
N ARG A 214 15.00 -6.88 -23.48
CA ARG A 214 16.08 -6.03 -24.03
C ARG A 214 16.97 -6.85 -24.97
N LEU A 215 17.19 -6.35 -26.19
CA LEU A 215 18.19 -6.95 -27.09
C LEU A 215 19.57 -6.31 -26.88
N PHE A 216 19.64 -4.97 -26.92
CA PHE A 216 20.90 -4.20 -26.70
C PHE A 216 20.74 -3.09 -25.66
N ARG A 217 19.61 -2.37 -25.67
CA ARG A 217 19.26 -1.30 -24.71
C ARG A 217 17.75 -1.14 -24.64
N TYR A 218 17.24 -0.63 -23.51
CA TYR A 218 15.84 -0.21 -23.40
C TYR A 218 15.59 1.06 -24.23
N ILE A 219 14.45 1.11 -24.90
CA ILE A 219 13.98 2.25 -25.69
C ILE A 219 12.88 3.02 -24.94
N LYS A 220 12.57 4.24 -25.36
CA LYS A 220 11.64 5.12 -24.63
C LYS A 220 10.26 4.49 -24.39
N THR A 221 9.78 3.65 -25.32
CA THR A 221 8.50 2.94 -25.22
C THR A 221 8.48 1.85 -24.15
N ASP A 222 9.65 1.42 -23.68
CA ASP A 222 9.80 0.40 -22.64
C ASP A 222 9.61 0.99 -21.24
N TYR A 223 9.51 2.31 -21.12
CA TYR A 223 9.36 2.99 -19.84
C TYR A 223 7.92 3.39 -19.58
N ILE A 224 7.49 3.15 -18.34
CA ILE A 224 6.25 3.64 -17.75
C ILE A 224 6.61 4.47 -16.51
N ARG A 225 5.61 5.09 -15.87
CA ARG A 225 5.84 5.87 -14.64
C ARG A 225 5.84 4.96 -13.41
N GLY A 226 6.54 5.38 -12.36
CA GLY A 226 6.61 4.64 -11.09
C GLY A 226 5.25 4.31 -10.49
N TRP A 227 4.30 5.24 -10.55
CA TRP A 227 2.93 4.98 -10.07
C TRP A 227 2.21 3.86 -10.84
N GLN A 228 2.59 3.59 -12.10
CA GLN A 228 1.99 2.53 -12.92
C GLN A 228 2.50 1.13 -12.56
N VAL A 229 3.59 1.03 -11.79
CA VAL A 229 4.13 -0.24 -11.27
C VAL A 229 3.90 -0.42 -9.77
N MET A 230 3.59 0.65 -9.04
CA MET A 230 3.09 0.56 -7.67
C MET A 230 1.70 -0.08 -7.74
N GLY A 231 1.55 -1.30 -7.20
CA GLY A 231 0.24 -1.96 -7.16
C GLY A 231 -0.83 -1.04 -6.57
N ARG A 232 -2.11 -1.27 -6.90
CA ARG A 232 -3.21 -0.36 -6.52
C ARG A 232 -3.23 -0.01 -5.02
N ILE A 233 -3.03 -1.01 -4.17
CA ILE A 233 -3.02 -0.84 -2.71
C ILE A 233 -1.86 0.05 -2.24
N PRO A 234 -0.57 -0.28 -2.52
CA PRO A 234 0.56 0.63 -2.34
C PRO A 234 0.32 2.05 -2.82
N LEU A 235 -0.23 2.21 -4.03
CA LEU A 235 -0.43 3.52 -4.65
C LEU A 235 -1.43 4.38 -3.86
N ILE A 236 -2.58 3.82 -3.50
CA ILE A 236 -3.60 4.55 -2.74
C ILE A 236 -3.09 4.84 -1.32
N ALA A 237 -2.38 3.89 -0.70
CA ALA A 237 -1.75 4.10 0.59
C ALA A 237 -0.74 5.25 0.57
N GLU A 238 0.11 5.32 -0.47
CA GLU A 238 1.07 6.41 -0.65
C GLU A 238 0.36 7.74 -0.81
N LEU A 239 -0.65 7.84 -1.70
CA LEU A 239 -1.40 9.07 -1.93
C LEU A 239 -2.05 9.61 -0.65
N ILE A 240 -2.64 8.73 0.16
CA ILE A 240 -3.28 9.14 1.41
C ILE A 240 -2.23 9.46 2.48
N GLY A 241 -1.16 8.68 2.58
CA GLY A 241 -0.02 8.97 3.46
C GLY A 241 0.55 10.36 3.18
N ASP A 242 0.84 10.65 1.91
CA ASP A 242 1.34 11.95 1.45
C ASP A 242 0.35 13.09 1.75
N MET A 243 -0.94 12.89 1.51
CA MET A 243 -1.95 13.89 1.87
C MET A 243 -1.95 14.18 3.38
N VAL A 244 -1.89 13.14 4.22
CA VAL A 244 -1.88 13.29 5.68
C VAL A 244 -0.63 14.02 6.14
N THR A 245 0.53 13.69 5.58
CA THR A 245 1.81 14.38 5.82
C THR A 245 1.71 15.85 5.41
N GLY A 246 1.22 16.15 4.20
CA GLY A 246 1.03 17.51 3.70
C GLY A 246 0.09 18.36 4.56
N LEU A 247 -1.05 17.80 4.96
CA LEU A 247 -1.98 18.46 5.90
C LEU A 247 -1.33 18.65 7.28
N SER A 248 -0.47 17.73 7.72
CA SER A 248 0.27 17.87 8.97
C SER A 248 1.17 19.10 8.92
N ILE A 249 1.99 19.20 7.88
CA ILE A 249 2.86 20.35 7.67
C ILE A 249 2.06 21.66 7.61
N TYR A 250 0.92 21.68 6.90
CA TYR A 250 0.04 22.85 6.79
C TYR A 250 -0.52 23.30 8.14
N SER A 251 -1.11 22.37 8.90
CA SER A 251 -1.71 22.68 10.22
C SER A 251 -0.70 23.26 11.22
N ILE A 252 0.55 22.81 11.16
CA ILE A 252 1.64 23.31 11.99
C ILE A 252 2.08 24.72 11.54
N SER A 253 1.91 25.08 10.25
CA SER A 253 2.21 26.43 9.76
C SER A 253 1.13 27.46 10.10
N GLU A 254 -0.14 27.06 10.20
CA GLU A 254 -1.22 27.96 10.65
C GLU A 254 -1.15 28.27 12.14
N GLY A 255 -0.74 27.31 12.98
CA GLY A 255 -0.52 27.52 14.41
C GLY A 255 0.49 28.62 14.73
N GLU A 256 1.54 28.77 13.92
CA GLU A 256 2.57 29.82 14.05
C GLU A 256 2.13 31.22 13.60
N LYS A 257 1.06 31.34 12.78
CA LYS A 257 0.56 32.64 12.31
C LYS A 257 -0.40 33.30 13.30
N HIS A 258 -0.81 32.57 14.33
CA HIS A 258 -1.78 33.00 15.34
C HIS A 258 -1.18 33.13 16.75
N GLU A 259 0.13 33.03 16.88
CA GLU A 259 0.93 33.34 18.09
C GLU A 259 1.78 34.61 17.85
#